data_AF-A0A956SSW0-F1
#
_entry.id   AF-A0A956SSW0-F1
#
_cell.length_a   1.000
_cell.length_b   1.000
_cell.length_c   1.000
_cell.angle_alpha   90.00
_cell.angle_beta   90.00
_cell.angle_gamma   90.00
#
_symmetry.space_group_name_H-M   'P 1'
#
loop_
_entity.id
_entity.type
_entity.pdbx_description
1 polymer ?
#
loop_
_entity_poly.entity_id
_entity_poly.type
_entity_poly.pdbx_seq_one_letter_code
_entity_poly.pdbx_strand_id
1 'polypeptide(L)'
;MIEFFKKDRKGFTLIELMIVVAIIGILSAIAVPNFLRFQARAKQSEAKELLSTVFSAQEAWFAENQAYAGTGTIGYTVAGAPKYYA
;
A
#
# COMPACT_ATOMS: atom_id res chain seq x y z
N MET A 1 0.28 20.30 -61.07
CA MET A 1 -0.84 20.59 -60.14
C MET A 1 -0.77 19.54 -59.05
N ILE A 2 -0.40 19.93 -57.83
CA ILE A 2 -0.21 19.00 -56.70
C ILE A 2 -1.31 19.33 -55.68
N GLU A 3 -2.24 18.41 -55.46
CA GLU A 3 -3.26 18.53 -54.43
C GLU A 3 -2.63 18.26 -53.05
N PHE A 4 -2.69 19.25 -52.15
CA PHE A 4 -2.32 19.09 -50.76
C PHE A 4 -3.45 18.39 -50.01
N PHE A 5 -3.22 17.15 -49.59
CA PHE A 5 -4.08 16.47 -48.62
C PHE A 5 -4.12 17.28 -47.32
N LYS A 6 -5.23 17.98 -47.10
CA LYS A 6 -5.50 18.73 -45.88
C LYS A 6 -5.75 17.72 -44.76
N LYS A 7 -4.74 17.51 -43.92
CA LYS A 7 -4.81 16.63 -42.75
C LYS A 7 -5.75 17.29 -41.73
N ASP A 8 -6.99 16.80 -41.62
CA ASP A 8 -7.97 17.29 -40.64
C ASP A 8 -7.41 17.11 -39.23
N ARG A 9 -6.99 18.23 -38.62
CA ARG A 9 -6.62 18.26 -37.21
C ARG A 9 -7.91 18.27 -36.39
N LYS A 10 -8.48 17.09 -36.12
CA LYS A 10 -9.58 16.94 -35.16
C LYS A 10 -9.02 17.17 -33.75
N GLY A 11 -9.35 18.32 -33.15
CA GLY A 11 -9.08 18.59 -31.74
C GLY A 11 -10.12 17.91 -30.84
N PHE A 12 -9.74 17.65 -29.60
CA PHE A 12 -10.64 17.12 -28.57
C PHE A 12 -11.61 18.21 -28.11
N THR A 13 -12.88 17.87 -27.88
CA THR A 13 -13.87 18.84 -27.41
C THR A 13 -13.78 19.02 -25.90
N LEU A 14 -14.11 20.21 -25.40
CA LEU A 14 -14.18 20.45 -23.95
C LEU A 14 -15.23 19.55 -23.27
N ILE A 15 -16.33 19.26 -23.97
CA ILE A 15 -17.40 18.42 -23.43
C ILE A 15 -16.97 16.95 -23.27
N GLU A 16 -16.18 16.42 -24.20
CA GLU A 16 -15.59 15.08 -24.06
C GLU A 16 -14.68 15.03 -22.82
N LEU A 17 -13.89 16.07 -22.58
CA LEU A 17 -13.03 16.13 -21.39
C LEU A 17 -13.86 16.17 -20.10
N MET A 18 -14.90 17.01 -20.06
CA MET A 18 -15.74 17.15 -18.88
C MET A 18 -16.41 15.84 -18.47
N ILE A 19 -16.90 15.05 -19.43
CA ILE A 19 -17.50 13.74 -19.15
C ILE A 19 -16.44 12.77 -18.59
N VAL A 20 -15.23 12.77 -19.15
CA VAL A 20 -14.13 11.92 -18.66
C VAL A 20 -13.77 12.26 -17.22
N VAL A 21 -13.58 13.54 -16.88
CA VAL A 21 -13.25 13.93 -15.50
C VAL A 21 -14.42 13.64 -14.54
N ALA A 22 -15.67 13.79 -14.99
CA ALA A 22 -16.84 13.43 -14.19
C ALA A 22 -16.87 11.94 -13.85
N ILE A 23 -16.61 11.06 -14.83
CA ILE A 23 -16.56 9.60 -14.61
C ILE A 23 -15.40 9.25 -13.67
N ILE A 24 -14.20 9.79 -13.88
CA ILE A 24 -13.04 9.55 -13.02
C ILE A 24 -13.32 10.05 -11.59
N GLY A 25 -14.01 11.18 -11.43
CA GLY A 25 -14.41 11.72 -10.13
C GLY A 25 -15.30 10.76 -9.34
N ILE A 26 -16.32 10.19 -10.00
CA ILE A 26 -17.23 9.20 -9.37
C ILE A 26 -16.47 7.93 -8.98
N LEU A 27 -15.63 7.40 -9.87
CA LEU A 27 -14.84 6.20 -9.59
C LEU A 27 -13.84 6.44 -8.45
N SER A 28 -13.16 7.59 -8.44
CA SER A 28 -12.16 7.94 -7.43
C SER A 28 -12.77 8.11 -6.04
N ALA A 29 -13.98 8.66 -5.95
CA ALA A 29 -14.69 8.84 -4.68
C ALA A 29 -14.91 7.52 -3.93
N ILE A 30 -15.10 6.41 -4.65
CA ILE A 30 -15.28 5.07 -4.07
C ILE A 30 -13.94 4.34 -3.95
N ALA A 31 -13.07 4.46 -4.96
CA ALA A 31 -11.82 3.73 -5.03
C ALA A 31 -10.81 4.16 -3.96
N VAL A 32 -10.66 5.46 -3.72
CA VAL A 32 -9.68 5.99 -2.75
C VAL A 32 -9.93 5.49 -1.33
N PRO A 33 -11.12 5.66 -0.72
CA PRO A 33 -11.34 5.17 0.65
C PRO A 33 -11.23 3.64 0.75
N ASN A 34 -11.65 2.90 -0.29
CA ASN A 34 -11.50 1.45 -0.33
C ASN A 34 -10.03 1.01 -0.38
N PHE A 35 -9.22 1.68 -1.20
CA PHE A 35 -7.79 1.44 -1.26
C PHE A 35 -7.09 1.73 0.07
N LEU A 36 -7.44 2.84 0.75
CA LEU A 36 -6.90 3.15 2.07
C LEU A 36 -7.27 2.09 3.11
N ARG A 37 -8.51 1.60 3.10
CA ARG A 37 -8.95 0.49 3.97
C ARG A 37 -8.19 -0.80 3.67
N PHE A 38 -7.96 -1.11 2.40
CA PHE A 38 -7.18 -2.28 1.99
C PHE A 38 -5.73 -2.18 2.48
N GLN A 39 -5.07 -1.03 2.30
CA GLN A 39 -3.72 -0.79 2.80
C GLN A 39 -3.65 -0.93 4.33
N ALA A 40 -4.62 -0.39 5.06
CA ALA A 40 -4.69 -0.53 6.51
C ALA A 40 -4.83 -1.99 6.95
N ARG A 41 -5.69 -2.77 6.28
CA ARG A 41 -5.84 -4.21 6.53
C ARG A 41 -4.58 -4.99 6.23
N ALA A 42 -3.88 -4.66 5.14
CA ALA A 42 -2.60 -5.28 4.79
C ALA A 42 -1.55 -5.04 5.89
N LYS A 43 -1.40 -3.78 6.34
CA LYS A 43 -0.51 -3.42 7.46
C LYS A 43 -0.87 -4.13 8.77
N GLN A 44 -2.17 -4.28 9.07
CA GLN A 44 -2.62 -5.02 10.24
C GLN A 44 -2.31 -6.51 10.14
N SER A 45 -2.47 -7.11 8.96
CA SER A 45 -2.13 -8.51 8.73
C SER A 45 -0.62 -8.75 8.90
N GLU A 46 0.20 -7.87 8.33
CA GLU A 46 1.66 -7.90 8.48
C GLU A 46 2.05 -7.78 9.97
N ALA A 47 1.49 -6.81 10.70
CA ALA A 47 1.77 -6.65 12.12
C ALA A 47 1.39 -7.91 12.93
N LYS A 48 0.25 -8.55 12.60
CA LYS A 48 -0.17 -9.79 13.26
C LYS A 48 0.81 -10.94 13.00
N GLU A 49 1.28 -11.08 11.77
CA GLU A 49 2.26 -12.10 11.39
C GLU A 49 3.59 -11.88 12.14
N LEU A 50 4.09 -10.65 12.14
CA LEU A 50 5.31 -10.29 12.86
C LEU A 50 5.21 -10.58 14.36
N LEU A 51 4.08 -10.23 14.99
CA LEU A 51 3.83 -10.53 16.40
C LEU A 51 3.75 -12.04 16.67
N SER A 52 3.18 -12.82 15.75
CA SER A 52 3.14 -14.28 15.87
C SER A 52 4.55 -14.88 15.85
N THR A 53 5.43 -14.39 14.97
CA THR A 53 6.84 -14.82 14.92
C THR A 53 7.56 -14.50 16.22
N VAL A 54 7.40 -13.27 16.74
CA VAL A 54 7.99 -12.87 18.02
C VAL A 54 7.47 -13.73 19.16
N PHE A 55 6.16 -13.98 19.22
CA PHE A 55 5.55 -14.82 20.24
C PHE A 55 6.15 -16.22 20.26
N SER A 56 6.22 -16.90 19.10
CA SER A 56 6.82 -18.24 19.01
C SER A 56 8.29 -18.25 19.41
N ALA A 57 9.07 -17.23 19.05
CA ALA A 57 10.47 -17.12 19.44
C ALA A 57 10.65 -16.87 20.95
N GLN A 58 9.76 -16.07 21.55
CA GLN A 58 9.74 -15.84 23.00
C GLN A 58 9.38 -17.11 23.78
N GLU A 59 8.37 -17.86 23.34
CA GLU A 59 7.98 -19.13 23.97
C GLU A 59 9.12 -20.16 23.92
N ALA A 60 9.82 -20.25 22.78
CA ALA A 60 11.00 -21.12 22.66
C ALA A 60 12.10 -20.70 23.64
N TRP A 61 12.40 -19.41 23.71
CA TRP A 61 13.42 -18.89 24.64
C TRP A 61 13.03 -19.11 26.10
N PHE A 62 11.76 -18.90 26.45
CA PHE A 62 11.25 -19.10 27.81
C PHE A 62 11.34 -20.57 28.23
N ALA A 63 11.05 -21.51 27.32
CA ALA A 63 11.19 -22.94 27.60
C ALA A 63 12.63 -23.31 28.04
N GLU A 64 13.64 -22.66 27.46
CA GLU A 64 15.05 -22.91 27.75
C GLU A 64 15.58 -22.10 28.95
N ASN A 65 15.18 -20.84 29.09
CA ASN A 65 15.81 -19.87 29.99
C ASN A 65 14.91 -19.43 31.15
N GLN A 66 13.65 -19.87 31.19
CA GLN A 66 12.65 -19.53 32.22
C GLN A 66 12.42 -18.02 32.40
N ALA A 67 12.74 -17.22 31.38
CA ALA A 67 12.57 -15.78 31.36
C ALA A 67 12.38 -15.32 29.92
N TYR A 68 11.62 -14.24 29.71
CA TYR A 68 11.52 -13.59 28.39
C TYR A 68 12.74 -12.72 28.12
N ALA A 69 13.07 -12.52 26.84
CA ALA A 69 14.25 -11.74 26.45
C ALA A 69 13.91 -10.60 25.49
N GLY A 70 14.87 -9.69 25.29
CA GLY A 70 14.75 -8.65 24.28
C GLY A 70 14.68 -9.23 22.87
N THR A 71 14.08 -8.49 21.94
CA THR A 71 13.91 -8.92 20.53
C THR A 71 15.23 -9.28 19.85
N GLY A 72 16.32 -8.59 20.16
CA GLY A 72 17.65 -8.91 19.63
C GLY A 72 18.21 -10.25 20.13
N THR A 73 17.86 -10.66 21.35
CA THR A 73 18.32 -11.93 21.95
C THR A 73 17.59 -13.13 21.35
N ILE A 74 16.30 -12.97 21.04
CA ILE A 74 15.49 -14.01 20.37
C ILE A 74 15.68 -14.04 18.84
N GLY A 75 16.72 -13.39 18.32
CA GLY A 75 17.05 -13.38 16.88
C GLY A 75 16.04 -12.63 16.00
N TYR A 76 15.14 -11.84 16.58
CA TYR A 76 14.16 -11.06 15.85
C TYR A 76 14.68 -9.65 15.55
N THR A 77 14.91 -9.37 14.28
CA THR A 77 15.22 -8.02 13.78
C THR A 77 14.06 -7.48 12.96
N VAL A 78 13.63 -6.25 13.25
CA VAL A 78 12.61 -5.57 12.43
C VAL A 78 13.16 -5.34 11.02
N ALA A 79 12.46 -5.84 10.00
CA ALA A 79 12.80 -5.60 8.61
C ALA A 79 12.37 -4.19 8.20
N GLY A 80 13.30 -3.24 8.26
CA GLY A 80 13.10 -1.85 7.84
C GLY A 80 13.24 -0.84 8.98
N ALA A 81 13.91 0.28 8.69
CA ALA A 81 14.07 1.36 9.65
C ALA A 81 12.69 1.84 10.13
N PRO A 82 12.50 2.09 11.45
CA PRO A 82 11.24 2.62 11.98
C PRO A 82 11.03 4.04 11.46
N LYS A 83 10.32 4.20 10.35
CA LYS A 83 10.03 5.53 9.74
C LYS A 83 9.14 6.44 10.60
N TYR A 84 8.64 5.94 11.73
CA TYR A 84 7.65 6.63 12.57
C TYR A 84 8.01 6.72 14.05
N TYR A 85 9.22 6.28 14.44
CA TYR A 85 9.74 6.47 15.79
C TYR A 85 11.14 7.09 15.69
N ALA A 86 11.15 8.42 15.61
CA ALA A 86 12.24 9.30 16.02
C ALA A 86 11.63 10.39 16.90
#